data_AF-A0A9E5LTA6-F1
#
_entry.id   AF-A0A9E5LTA6-F1
#
_cell.length_a   1.000
_cell.length_b   1.000
_cell.length_c   1.000
_cell.angle_alpha   90.00
_cell.angle_beta   90.00
_cell.angle_gamma   90.00
#
_symmetry.space_group_name_H-M   'P 1'
#
loop_
_entity.id
_entity.type
_entity.pdbx_description
1 polymer ?
#
loop_
_entity_poly.entity_id
_entity_poly.type
_entity_poly.pdbx_seq_one_letter_code
_entity_poly.pdbx_strand_id
1 'polypeptide(L)' 'MSLPRRLAELADVVEGKLQGDGSLLIHGVADLQGAGPNEISFFAHTRYEGAARKTRAGALLVGPGAP' A
#
# COMPACT_ATOMS: atom_id res chain seq x y z
N MET A 1 -13.78 -10.27 12.67
CA MET A 1 -13.59 -9.29 11.58
C MET A 1 -12.52 -8.31 12.04
N SER A 2 -11.47 -8.08 11.25
CA SER A 2 -10.49 -7.03 11.56
C SER A 2 -11.14 -5.67 11.38
N LEU A 3 -10.86 -4.73 12.27
CA LEU A 3 -11.23 -3.33 12.07
C LEU A 3 -10.27 -2.71 11.03
N PRO A 4 -10.73 -1.74 10.21
CA PRO A 4 -9.84 -1.00 9.34
C PRO A 4 -8.81 -0.22 10.16
N ARG A 5 -7.63 -0.03 9.60
CA ARG A 5 -6.51 0.69 10.23
C ARG A 5 -6.18 1.94 9.43
N ARG A 6 -5.77 3.00 10.11
CA ARG A 6 -5.26 4.19 9.41
C ARG A 6 -3.93 3.86 8.77
N LEU A 7 -3.69 4.39 7.58
CA LEU A 7 -2.44 4.18 6.85
C LEU A 7 -1.22 4.62 7.67
N ALA A 8 -1.34 5.67 8.48
CA ALA A 8 -0.29 6.08 9.41
C ALA A 8 0.06 4.98 10.44
N GLU A 9 -0.93 4.30 11.00
CA GLU A 9 -0.69 3.20 11.96
C GLU A 9 0.04 2.02 11.27
N LEU A 10 -0.27 1.76 10.00
CA LEU A 10 0.42 0.72 9.24
C LEU A 10 1.87 1.11 8.96
N ALA A 11 2.13 2.38 8.63
CA ALA A 11 3.48 2.89 8.43
C ALA A 11 4.33 2.75 9.72
N ASP A 12 3.75 3.07 10.88
CA ASP A 12 4.42 2.92 12.17
C ASP A 12 4.75 1.45 12.47
N VAL A 13 3.83 0.52 12.20
CA VAL A 13 4.03 -0.93 12.44
C VAL A 13 5.18 -1.51 11.61
N VAL A 14 5.35 -1.03 10.38
CA VAL A 14 6.43 -1.49 9.49
C VAL A 14 7.71 -0.66 9.63
N GLU A 15 7.73 0.30 10.57
CA GLU A 15 8.80 1.28 10.74
C GLU A 15 9.14 2.01 9.43
N GLY A 16 8.11 2.24 8.62
CA GLY A 16 8.20 2.83 7.29
C GLY A 16 7.99 4.34 7.29
N LYS A 17 8.43 4.98 6.21
CA LYS A 17 8.14 6.39 5.98
C LYS A 17 6.86 6.52 5.16
N LEU A 18 5.82 7.10 5.77
CA LEU A 18 4.59 7.43 5.07
C LEU A 18 4.81 8.60 4.08
N GLN A 19 4.31 8.43 2.86
CA GLN A 19 4.14 9.50 1.88
C GLN A 19 2.69 9.52 1.40
N GLY A 20 2.00 10.64 1.61
CA GLY A 20 0.57 10.78 1.29
C GLY A 20 -0.30 10.98 2.53
N ASP A 21 -1.58 10.63 2.42
CA ASP A 21 -2.58 10.84 3.47
C ASP A 21 -2.63 9.69 4.48
N GLY A 22 -2.15 9.93 5.69
CA GLY A 22 -2.15 8.95 6.78
C GLY A 22 -3.51 8.67 7.40
N SER A 23 -4.53 9.47 7.10
CA SER A 23 -5.89 9.28 7.60
C SER A 23 -6.69 8.24 6.81
N LEU A 24 -6.19 7.84 5.63
CA LEU A 24 -6.81 6.81 4.79
C LEU A 24 -7.03 5.52 5.58
N LEU A 25 -8.27 5.02 5.55
CA LEU A 25 -8.63 3.76 6.19
C LEU A 25 -8.33 2.60 5.23
N ILE A 26 -7.48 1.68 5.70
CA ILE A 26 -7.13 0.46 5.00
C ILE A 26 -7.96 -0.69 5.60
N HIS A 27 -8.75 -1.32 4.73
CA HIS A 27 -9.69 -2.39 5.08
C HIS A 27 -9.11 -3.79 4.85
N GLY A 28 -8.03 -3.89 4.08
CA GLY A 28 -7.41 -5.17 3.74
C GLY A 28 -6.12 -5.02 2.95
N VAL A 29 -5.54 -6.17 2.63
CA VAL A 29 -4.35 -6.30 1.79
C VAL A 29 -4.75 -7.05 0.53
N ALA A 30 -4.33 -6.57 -0.63
CA ALA A 30 -4.59 -7.21 -1.91
C ALA A 30 -3.37 -7.11 -2.84
N ASP A 31 -3.32 -7.95 -3.87
CA ASP A 31 -2.26 -7.88 -4.88
C ASP A 31 -2.40 -6.64 -5.78
N LEU A 32 -1.38 -6.34 -6.58
CA LEU A 32 -1.34 -5.13 -7.41
C LEU A 32 -2.49 -5.03 -8.41
N GLN A 33 -3.07 -6.16 -8.84
CA GLN A 33 -4.11 -6.21 -9.87
C GLN A 33 -5.52 -6.10 -9.27
N GLY A 34 -5.73 -6.70 -8.11
CA GLY A 34 -7.01 -6.74 -7.40
C GLY A 34 -7.20 -5.64 -6.38
N ALA A 35 -6.13 -4.98 -5.92
CA ALA A 35 -6.22 -3.92 -4.92
C ALA A 35 -6.99 -2.70 -5.44
N GLY A 36 -7.98 -2.30 -4.65
CA GLY A 36 -8.79 -1.10 -4.80
C GLY A 36 -8.43 0.00 -3.79
N PRO A 37 -9.18 1.12 -3.81
CA PRO A 37 -8.79 2.36 -3.11
C PRO A 37 -8.71 2.27 -1.58
N ASN A 38 -9.26 1.20 -1.00
CA ASN A 38 -9.30 0.96 0.45
C ASN A 38 -8.40 -0.20 0.88
N GLU A 39 -7.58 -0.71 -0.04
CA GLU A 39 -6.63 -1.80 0.21
C GLU A 39 -5.20 -1.29 0.04
N ILE A 40 -4.29 -1.88 0.82
CA ILE A 40 -2.86 -1.70 0.63
C ILE A 40 -2.31 -2.86 -0.21
N SER A 41 -1.40 -2.55 -1.12
CA SER A 41 -0.62 -3.55 -1.84
C SER A 41 0.88 -3.35 -1.61
N PHE A 42 1.71 -4.23 -2.13
CA PHE A 42 3.17 -4.11 -2.02
C PHE A 42 3.85 -4.29 -3.37
N PHE A 43 4.94 -3.56 -3.57
CA PHE A 43 5.81 -3.67 -4.73
C PHE A 43 7.24 -3.97 -4.26
N ALA A 44 7.64 -5.22 -4.44
CA ALA A 44 8.95 -5.72 -4.01
C ALA A 44 9.92 -6.03 -5.16
N HIS A 45 9.43 -6.15 -6.40
CA HIS A 45 10.26 -6.59 -7.53
C HIS A 45 9.95 -5.82 -8.80
N THR A 46 10.99 -5.31 -9.46
CA THR A 46 10.94 -4.48 -10.68
C THR A 46 10.12 -5.07 -11.82
N ARG A 47 10.01 -6.40 -11.94
CA ARG A 47 9.15 -7.05 -12.95
C ARG A 47 7.67 -6.66 -12.86
N TYR A 48 7.24 -6.17 -11.70
CA TYR A 48 5.86 -5.74 -11.45
C TYR A 48 5.67 -4.23 -11.59
N GLU A 49 6.65 -3.48 -12.08
CA GLU A 49 6.56 -2.03 -12.18
C GLU A 49 5.36 -1.59 -13.02
N GLY A 50 5.12 -2.27 -14.15
CA GLY A 50 3.95 -2.01 -14.97
C GLY A 50 2.61 -2.27 -14.27
N ALA A 51 2.57 -3.24 -13.35
CA ALA A 51 1.38 -3.50 -12.53
C ALA A 51 1.25 -2.46 -11.40
N ALA A 52 2.36 -2.10 -10.75
CA ALA A 52 2.40 -1.08 -9.71
C ALA A 52 1.95 0.29 -10.23
N ARG A 53 2.34 0.67 -11.45
CA ARG A 53 1.88 1.91 -12.09
C ARG A 53 0.39 1.91 -12.48
N LYS A 54 -0.23 0.73 -12.60
CA LYS A 54 -1.65 0.56 -12.98
C LYS A 54 -2.57 0.20 -11.82
N THR A 55 -2.01 -0.07 -10.64
CA THR A 55 -2.78 -0.51 -9.48
C THR A 55 -3.79 0.55 -9.05
N ARG A 56 -4.91 0.09 -8.48
CA ARG A 56 -5.93 0.97 -7.87
C ARG A 56 -5.85 0.96 -6.34
N ALA A 57 -4.79 0.37 -5.78
CA ALA A 57 -4.55 0.35 -4.35
C ALA A 57 -4.60 1.77 -3.77
N GLY A 58 -5.19 1.92 -2.58
CA GLY A 58 -5.18 3.18 -1.85
C GLY A 58 -3.78 3.55 -1.35
N ALA A 59 -2.95 2.54 -1.09
CA ALA A 59 -1.57 2.69 -0.70
C ALA A 59 -0.70 1.57 -1.26
N LEU A 60 0.58 1.86 -1.47
CA LEU A 60 1.57 0.89 -1.96
C LEU A 60 2.79 0.88 -1.05
N LEU A 61 3.09 -0.27 -0.45
CA LEU A 61 4.32 -0.49 0.30
C LEU A 61 5.46 -0.77 -0.69
N VAL A 62 6.50 0.06 -0.65
CA VAL A 62 7.64 -0.02 -1.58
C VAL A 62 8.97 -0.05 -0.83
N GLY A 63 9.98 -0.63 -1.48
CA GLY A 63 11.36 -0.53 -0.99
C GLY A 63 11.93 0.88 -1.14
N PRO A 64 12.98 1.24 -0.37
CA PRO A 64 13.69 2.50 -0.55
C PRO A 64 14.20 2.64 -1.99
N GLY A 65 13.93 3.78 -2.62
CA GLY A 65 14.38 4.05 -3.99
C GLY A 65 13.64 3.27 -5.08
N ALA A 66 12.44 2.76 -4.78
CA ALA A 66 11.55 2.27 -5.82
C ALA A 66 11.29 3.35 -6.91
N PRO A 67 11.21 2.94 -8.19
CA PRO A 67 11.10 3.83 -9.36
C PRO A 67 9.72 4.49 -9.53
#